data_AF-A0A0G1FC02-F1
#
_entry.id   AF-A0A0G1FC02-F1
#
_cell.length_a   1.000
_cell.length_b   1.000
_cell.length_c   1.000
_cell.angle_alpha   90.00
_cell.angle_beta   90.00
_cell.angle_gamma   90.00
#
_symmetry.space_group_name_H-M   'P 1'
#
loop_
_entity.id
_entity.type
_entity.pdbx_description
1 polymer ?
#
loop_
_entity_poly.entity_id
_entity_poly.type
_entity_poly.pdbx_seq_one_letter_code
_entity_poly.pdbx_strand_id
1 'polypeptide(L)'
;MQIPRRYSLDGEGWKIDEKRPYRDYHYLCFPEKGKAHDDGMHDVEWRDRQKARSDAKFDIDDTMTMQGSCWFMTKNHFDNFLKGLNETDFGNIAQEAQEISNKTWLGGGALKVNKKTWYAHLHKGRHYGRMYHLDDKIEIQAHNLAAEYWMNNRWEERIHNIDWLVEKFWPVPTWEPNWKEIWASYHKQ
;
A
#
# COMPACT_ATOMS: atom_id res chain seq x y z
N MET A 1 5.47 -12.33 0.80
CA MET A 1 6.35 -11.18 1.08
C MET A 1 6.22 -10.75 2.54
N GLN A 2 7.20 -10.04 3.09
CA GLN A 2 7.16 -9.54 4.46
C GLN A 2 7.64 -8.08 4.56
N ILE A 3 7.10 -7.35 5.52
CA ILE A 3 7.58 -6.01 5.90
C ILE A 3 7.94 -6.00 7.40
N PRO A 4 9.02 -5.32 7.80
CA PRO A 4 9.32 -5.09 9.22
C PRO A 4 8.43 -3.99 9.82
N ARG A 5 8.35 -3.93 11.16
CA ARG A 5 7.73 -2.80 11.88
C ARG A 5 8.43 -1.49 11.53
N ARG A 6 7.66 -0.46 11.15
CA ARG A 6 8.19 0.87 10.80
C ARG A 6 8.18 1.82 11.98
N TYR A 7 9.35 2.30 12.37
CA TYR A 7 9.51 3.47 13.24
C TYR A 7 9.81 4.74 12.42
N SER A 8 9.62 5.91 13.05
CA SER A 8 10.17 7.16 12.50
C SER A 8 11.65 7.26 12.86
N LEU A 9 12.49 7.75 11.94
CA LEU A 9 13.88 8.09 12.22
C LEU A 9 14.01 9.55 12.70
N ASP A 10 14.72 9.76 13.80
CA ASP A 10 15.34 11.04 14.15
C ASP A 10 16.60 11.20 13.29
N GLY A 11 16.53 12.07 12.28
CA GLY A 11 17.59 12.25 11.28
C GLY A 11 18.86 12.89 11.84
N GLU A 12 18.76 13.67 12.92
CA GLU A 12 19.92 14.31 13.56
C GLU A 12 20.58 13.33 14.54
N GLY A 13 19.77 12.68 15.37
CA GLY A 13 20.23 11.76 16.41
C GLY A 13 20.57 10.35 15.92
N TRP A 14 20.25 10.00 14.67
CA TRP A 14 20.40 8.66 14.09
C TRP A 14 19.81 7.55 14.96
N LYS A 15 18.61 7.79 15.49
CA LYS A 15 17.89 6.89 16.40
C LYS A 15 16.40 6.87 16.10
N ILE A 16 15.67 5.97 16.75
CA ILE A 16 14.21 5.97 16.69
C ILE A 16 13.68 7.29 17.27
N ASP A 17 12.78 7.95 16.54
CA ASP A 17 12.02 9.09 17.06
C ASP A 17 10.86 8.58 17.92
N GLU A 18 11.10 8.52 19.22
CA GLU A 18 10.15 8.05 20.25
C GLU A 18 8.90 8.93 20.38
N LYS A 19 8.89 10.14 19.80
CA LYS A 19 7.72 11.04 19.83
C LYS A 19 6.64 10.61 18.84
N ARG A 20 6.96 9.70 17.91
CA ARG A 20 6.04 9.24 16.87
C ARG A 20 5.76 7.75 17.02
N PRO A 21 4.50 7.32 16.88
CA PRO A 21 4.17 5.90 16.98
C PRO A 21 4.80 5.11 15.82
N TYR A 22 5.04 3.82 16.07
CA TYR A 22 5.34 2.87 15.00
C TYR A 22 4.10 2.60 14.14
N ARG A 23 4.31 2.07 12.93
CA ARG A 23 3.25 1.68 11.99
C ARG A 23 3.46 0.26 11.52
N ASP A 24 2.50 -0.60 11.83
CA ASP A 24 2.51 -2.01 11.45
C ASP A 24 1.55 -2.33 10.30
N TYR A 25 0.41 -1.61 10.24
CA TYR A 25 -0.68 -1.94 9.34
C TYR A 25 -1.08 -0.76 8.47
N HIS A 26 -1.34 -1.03 7.19
CA HIS A 26 -1.91 -0.08 6.26
C HIS A 26 -3.09 -0.73 5.53
N TYR A 27 -4.08 0.08 5.16
CA TYR A 27 -5.16 -0.29 4.26
C TYR A 27 -5.06 0.49 2.95
N LEU A 28 -5.66 -0.04 1.89
CA LEU A 28 -5.86 0.71 0.65
C LEU A 28 -7.12 1.56 0.81
N CYS A 29 -7.04 2.87 0.63
CA CYS A 29 -8.24 3.71 0.62
C CYS A 29 -9.07 3.45 -0.65
N PHE A 30 -10.38 3.63 -0.55
CA PHE A 30 -11.27 3.51 -1.70
C PHE A 30 -10.93 4.59 -2.74
N PRO A 31 -10.74 4.26 -4.04
CA PRO A 31 -10.50 5.25 -5.08
C PRO A 31 -11.78 6.04 -5.38
N GLU A 32 -11.81 7.30 -4.98
CA GLU A 32 -12.98 8.18 -5.03
C GLU A 32 -12.72 9.33 -6.00
N LYS A 33 -13.69 9.62 -6.87
CA LYS A 33 -13.59 10.69 -7.85
C LYS A 33 -13.67 12.07 -7.20
N GLY A 34 -12.74 12.96 -7.53
CA GLY A 34 -12.72 14.34 -7.05
C GLY A 34 -12.05 14.54 -5.68
N LYS A 35 -11.29 13.55 -5.21
CA LYS A 35 -10.40 13.69 -4.05
C LYS A 35 -9.39 14.83 -4.25
N ALA A 36 -8.89 15.39 -3.15
CA ALA A 36 -8.08 16.61 -3.15
C ALA A 36 -6.76 16.54 -3.94
N HIS A 37 -6.17 15.35 -4.10
CA HIS A 37 -4.87 15.17 -4.75
C HIS A 37 -4.98 14.39 -6.07
N ASP A 38 -5.65 13.23 -6.04
CA ASP A 38 -5.90 12.36 -7.19
C ASP A 38 -7.08 11.44 -6.87
N ASP A 39 -7.61 10.73 -7.88
CA ASP A 39 -8.70 9.75 -7.74
C ASP A 39 -8.20 8.34 -7.36
N GLY A 40 -6.92 8.22 -7.01
CA GLY A 40 -6.21 6.97 -6.84
C GLY A 40 -6.54 6.21 -5.55
N MET A 41 -5.94 5.02 -5.46
CA MET A 41 -5.89 4.22 -4.23
C MET A 41 -4.51 4.38 -3.58
N HIS A 42 -4.51 4.65 -2.27
CA HIS A 42 -3.31 4.92 -1.49
C HIS A 42 -3.24 4.02 -0.28
N ASP A 43 -2.03 3.73 0.20
CA ASP A 43 -1.87 3.18 1.53
C ASP A 43 -2.14 4.24 2.59
N VAL A 44 -2.89 3.85 3.61
CA VAL A 44 -3.20 4.72 4.76
C VAL A 44 -2.96 3.94 6.04
N GLU A 45 -2.36 4.60 7.04
CA GLU A 45 -2.08 4.00 8.35
C GLU A 45 -3.37 3.44 8.99
N TRP A 46 -3.36 2.15 9.34
CA TRP A 46 -4.51 1.49 9.95
C TRP A 46 -4.40 1.44 11.48
N ARG A 47 -4.57 2.60 12.12
CA ARG A 47 -4.31 2.77 13.56
C ARG A 47 -5.19 1.88 14.44
N ASP A 48 -6.46 1.69 14.11
CA ASP A 48 -7.35 0.87 14.92
C ASP A 48 -7.02 -0.62 14.82
N ARG A 49 -6.64 -1.11 13.63
CA ARG A 49 -6.12 -2.47 13.47
C ARG A 49 -4.82 -2.66 14.24
N GLN A 50 -3.93 -1.67 14.26
CA GLN A 50 -2.71 -1.72 15.06
C GLN A 50 -3.02 -1.86 16.56
N LYS A 51 -3.94 -1.04 17.10
CA LYS A 51 -4.36 -1.13 18.49
C LYS A 51 -5.00 -2.48 18.82
N ALA A 52 -5.86 -2.99 17.95
CA ALA A 52 -6.56 -4.25 18.14
C ALA A 52 -5.65 -5.49 18.04
N ARG A 53 -4.45 -5.34 17.46
CA ARG A 53 -3.51 -6.45 17.18
C ARG A 53 -2.18 -6.26 17.91
N SER A 54 -2.22 -5.87 19.17
CA SER A 54 -1.03 -5.70 20.03
C SER A 54 -0.51 -7.01 20.65
N ASP A 55 -1.33 -8.05 20.73
CA ASP A 55 -0.94 -9.34 21.29
C ASP A 55 0.16 -10.04 20.46
N ALA A 56 1.02 -10.82 21.15
CA ALA A 56 2.12 -11.57 20.53
C ALA A 56 1.68 -12.58 19.44
N LYS A 57 0.42 -13.06 19.49
CA LYS A 57 -0.15 -13.90 18.42
C LYS A 57 -0.20 -13.19 17.05
N PHE A 58 -0.10 -11.86 17.05
CA PHE A 58 -0.05 -11.03 15.85
C PHE A 58 1.37 -10.51 15.55
N ASP A 59 2.42 -11.10 16.12
CA ASP A 59 3.81 -10.72 15.83
C ASP A 59 4.13 -10.88 14.34
N ILE A 60 3.60 -11.93 13.71
CA ILE A 60 3.62 -12.13 12.26
C ILE A 60 2.18 -12.17 11.78
N ASP A 61 1.74 -11.19 11.00
CA ASP A 61 0.32 -11.01 10.75
C ASP A 61 -0.01 -10.38 9.39
N ASP A 62 -1.23 -10.62 8.89
CA ASP A 62 -1.70 -10.10 7.60
C ASP A 62 -1.92 -8.58 7.65
N THR A 63 -1.30 -7.87 6.72
CA THR A 63 -1.60 -6.47 6.38
C THR A 63 -2.05 -6.36 4.93
N MET A 64 -2.99 -5.45 4.66
CA MET A 64 -3.61 -5.32 3.34
C MET A 64 -2.62 -4.74 2.33
N THR A 65 -1.89 -3.72 2.76
CA THR A 65 -0.86 -3.05 1.96
C THR A 65 0.25 -2.52 2.87
N MET A 66 1.18 -1.75 2.29
CA MET A 66 2.33 -1.13 2.92
C MET A 66 2.61 0.24 2.28
N GLN A 67 3.46 1.05 2.92
CA GLN A 67 3.89 2.34 2.37
C GLN A 67 5.05 2.24 1.34
N GLY A 68 5.76 1.11 1.28
CA GLY A 68 6.78 0.86 0.26
C GLY A 68 8.22 1.23 0.62
N SER A 69 8.52 1.67 1.85
CA SER A 69 9.91 2.07 2.21
C SER A 69 10.85 0.94 2.63
N CYS A 70 10.35 -0.26 2.91
CA CYS A 70 11.15 -1.43 3.24
C CYS A 70 10.30 -2.70 3.14
N TRP A 71 10.73 -3.65 2.30
CA TRP A 71 10.04 -4.92 2.10
C TRP A 71 11.03 -6.02 1.72
N PHE A 72 10.66 -7.28 2.01
CA PHE A 72 11.46 -8.46 1.72
C PHE A 72 10.61 -9.52 1.02
N MET A 73 11.17 -10.12 -0.02
CA MET A 73 10.63 -11.30 -0.69
C MET A 73 11.77 -12.11 -1.30
N THR A 74 11.51 -13.36 -1.65
CA THR A 74 12.50 -14.16 -2.38
C THR A 74 12.62 -13.64 -3.81
N LYS A 75 13.79 -13.80 -4.43
CA LYS A 75 13.99 -13.46 -5.84
C LYS A 75 12.96 -14.15 -6.75
N ASN A 76 12.68 -15.43 -6.48
CA ASN A 76 11.65 -16.18 -7.20
C ASN A 76 10.25 -15.57 -7.07
N HIS A 77 9.88 -15.04 -5.90
CA HIS A 77 8.61 -14.31 -5.75
C HIS A 77 8.58 -13.07 -6.65
N PHE A 78 9.67 -12.31 -6.72
CA PHE A 78 9.72 -11.13 -7.58
C PHE A 78 9.69 -11.49 -9.08
N ASP A 79 10.61 -12.36 -9.52
CA ASP A 79 10.79 -12.64 -10.96
C ASP A 79 9.65 -13.48 -11.55
N ASN A 80 9.27 -14.55 -10.86
CA ASN A 80 8.40 -15.58 -11.44
C ASN A 80 6.95 -15.44 -11.00
N PHE A 81 6.70 -14.96 -9.78
CA PHE A 81 5.35 -14.78 -9.25
C PHE A 81 4.79 -13.39 -9.57
N LEU A 82 5.53 -12.31 -9.28
CA LEU A 82 5.07 -10.94 -9.59
C LEU A 82 5.34 -10.54 -11.06
N LYS A 83 6.35 -11.15 -11.68
CA LYS A 83 6.86 -10.82 -13.02
C LYS A 83 7.31 -9.36 -13.12
N GLY A 84 8.01 -8.89 -12.08
CA GLY A 84 8.48 -7.52 -11.97
C GLY A 84 7.35 -6.51 -11.70
N LEU A 85 7.63 -5.24 -11.99
CA LEU A 85 6.72 -4.10 -11.80
C LEU A 85 6.36 -3.48 -13.15
N ASN A 86 5.23 -2.78 -13.20
CA ASN A 86 4.77 -2.08 -14.38
C ASN A 86 5.47 -0.72 -14.47
N GLU A 87 6.63 -0.72 -15.12
CA GLU A 87 7.45 0.48 -15.33
C GLU A 87 6.86 1.44 -16.38
N THR A 88 5.83 1.04 -17.13
CA THR A 88 5.24 1.86 -18.21
C THR A 88 4.05 2.67 -17.71
N ASP A 89 3.08 2.01 -17.06
CA ASP A 89 1.79 2.60 -16.73
C ASP A 89 1.77 3.27 -15.35
N PHE A 90 2.52 2.74 -14.39
CA PHE A 90 2.47 3.19 -12.99
C PHE A 90 3.62 4.13 -12.62
N GLY A 91 4.46 4.47 -13.60
CA GLY A 91 5.62 5.34 -13.43
C GLY A 91 6.67 4.77 -12.48
N ASN A 92 7.65 5.60 -12.13
CA ASN A 92 8.85 5.11 -11.45
C ASN A 92 8.79 5.16 -9.91
N ILE A 93 7.89 5.96 -9.32
CA ILE A 93 8.01 6.36 -7.90
C ILE A 93 6.74 6.15 -7.08
N ALA A 94 5.57 6.06 -7.71
CA ALA A 94 4.32 6.37 -7.01
C ALA A 94 3.53 5.13 -6.51
N GLN A 95 3.63 4.01 -7.21
CA GLN A 95 2.71 2.87 -7.02
C GLN A 95 3.40 1.53 -6.73
N GLU A 96 4.71 1.54 -6.45
CA GLU A 96 5.47 0.32 -6.14
C GLU A 96 4.79 -0.50 -5.02
N ALA A 97 4.40 0.17 -3.94
CA ALA A 97 3.85 -0.49 -2.77
C ALA A 97 2.50 -1.17 -3.05
N GLN A 98 1.62 -0.46 -3.76
CA GLN A 98 0.30 -0.93 -4.17
C GLN A 98 0.42 -2.08 -5.17
N GLU A 99 1.29 -1.96 -6.17
CA GLU A 99 1.50 -3.01 -7.16
C GLU A 99 2.03 -4.29 -6.51
N ILE A 100 3.09 -4.20 -5.70
CA ILE A 100 3.66 -5.37 -5.02
C ILE A 100 2.63 -6.02 -4.10
N SER A 101 1.89 -5.22 -3.33
CA SER A 101 0.89 -5.72 -2.38
C SER A 101 -0.28 -6.40 -3.10
N ASN A 102 -0.83 -5.75 -4.13
CA ASN A 102 -1.95 -6.27 -4.90
C ASN A 102 -1.56 -7.51 -5.68
N LYS A 103 -0.44 -7.50 -6.40
CA LYS A 103 0.04 -8.71 -7.09
C LYS A 103 0.25 -9.87 -6.12
N THR A 104 0.84 -9.59 -4.95
CA THR A 104 1.05 -10.64 -3.94
C THR A 104 -0.26 -11.23 -3.44
N TRP A 105 -1.24 -10.41 -3.05
CA TRP A 105 -2.51 -10.90 -2.53
C TRP A 105 -3.39 -11.53 -3.61
N LEU A 106 -3.58 -10.83 -4.73
CA LEU A 106 -4.48 -11.25 -5.80
C LEU A 106 -3.95 -12.48 -6.54
N GLY A 107 -2.63 -12.74 -6.49
CA GLY A 107 -1.99 -13.91 -7.07
C GLY A 107 -2.02 -15.14 -6.14
N GLY A 108 -2.63 -15.03 -4.95
CA GLY A 108 -2.72 -16.12 -3.98
C GLY A 108 -1.56 -16.20 -2.98
N GLY A 109 -0.67 -15.22 -2.97
CA GLY A 109 0.37 -15.07 -1.97
C GLY A 109 -0.16 -14.38 -0.70
N ALA A 110 0.78 -13.93 0.14
CA ALA A 110 0.46 -13.18 1.34
C ALA A 110 1.51 -12.10 1.65
N LEU A 111 1.02 -10.97 2.15
CA LEU A 111 1.81 -9.87 2.70
C LEU A 111 1.68 -9.88 4.23
N LYS A 112 2.81 -10.10 4.91
CA LYS A 112 2.86 -10.17 6.37
C LYS A 112 3.67 -9.02 6.95
N VAL A 113 3.17 -8.36 7.99
CA VAL A 113 4.02 -7.59 8.88
C VAL A 113 4.74 -8.54 9.84
N ASN A 114 6.04 -8.32 10.03
CA ASN A 114 6.86 -8.99 11.02
C ASN A 114 7.31 -7.98 12.08
N LYS A 115 6.67 -8.02 13.25
CA LYS A 115 6.92 -7.11 14.38
C LYS A 115 8.19 -7.45 15.17
N LYS A 116 8.81 -8.60 14.90
CA LYS A 116 10.09 -9.02 15.50
C LYS A 116 11.31 -8.42 14.80
N THR A 117 11.10 -7.81 13.63
CA THR A 117 12.10 -7.06 12.89
C THR A 117 11.62 -5.64 12.72
N TRP A 118 12.53 -4.66 12.77
CA TRP A 118 12.17 -3.27 12.64
C TRP A 118 13.15 -2.49 11.77
N TYR A 119 12.68 -1.35 11.27
CA TYR A 119 13.48 -0.32 10.62
C TYR A 119 12.95 1.06 11.01
N ALA A 120 13.77 2.09 10.85
CA ALA A 120 13.38 3.48 11.05
C ALA A 120 13.44 4.24 9.72
N HIS A 121 12.36 4.95 9.37
CA HIS A 121 12.25 5.68 8.11
C HIS A 121 12.26 7.19 8.35
N LEU A 122 13.14 7.90 7.64
CA LEU A 122 13.22 9.35 7.70
C LEU A 122 12.08 9.99 6.90
N HIS A 123 11.20 10.71 7.59
CA HIS A 123 10.23 11.55 6.89
C HIS A 123 10.91 12.84 6.42
N LYS A 124 11.21 12.92 5.13
CA LYS A 124 11.98 14.02 4.54
C LYS A 124 11.32 15.40 4.74
N GLY A 125 10.00 15.48 4.58
CA GLY A 125 9.23 16.71 4.76
C GLY A 125 9.80 17.92 4.01
N ARG A 126 9.48 19.14 4.49
CA ARG A 126 10.08 20.38 3.96
C ARG A 126 11.54 20.57 4.37
N HIS A 127 11.95 19.95 5.48
CA HIS A 127 13.26 20.17 6.06
C HIS A 127 14.38 19.50 5.24
N TYR A 128 14.22 18.23 4.87
CA TYR A 128 15.21 17.50 4.06
C TYR A 128 14.89 17.52 2.56
N GLY A 129 13.62 17.67 2.17
CA GLY A 129 13.21 17.68 0.75
C GLY A 129 13.43 16.34 0.03
N ARG A 130 12.94 16.23 -1.22
CA ARG A 130 13.08 14.99 -2.01
C ARG A 130 14.43 14.86 -2.72
N MET A 131 15.13 15.97 -2.94
CA MET A 131 16.40 16.08 -3.69
C MET A 131 16.33 15.76 -5.20
N TYR A 132 15.12 15.64 -5.75
CA TYR A 132 14.84 15.54 -7.19
C TYR A 132 13.45 16.13 -7.49
N HIS A 133 13.19 16.45 -8.75
CA HIS A 133 11.90 16.94 -9.22
C HIS A 133 10.98 15.77 -9.59
N LEU A 134 9.70 15.89 -9.23
CA LEU A 134 8.63 15.01 -9.67
C LEU A 134 7.64 15.85 -10.46
N ASP A 135 7.13 15.31 -11.55
CA ASP A 135 6.02 15.90 -12.28
C ASP A 135 4.71 15.42 -11.63
N ASP A 136 4.06 16.30 -10.89
CA ASP A 136 2.80 16.02 -10.19
C ASP A 136 1.72 15.49 -11.16
N LYS A 137 1.70 15.92 -12.44
CA LYS A 137 0.72 15.43 -13.41
C LYS A 137 0.95 13.97 -13.75
N ILE A 138 2.20 13.57 -13.90
CA ILE A 138 2.56 12.17 -14.16
C ILE A 138 2.20 11.31 -12.94
N GLU A 139 2.46 11.80 -11.73
CA GLU A 139 2.12 11.11 -10.49
C GLU A 139 0.60 10.91 -10.35
N ILE A 140 -0.20 11.97 -10.56
CA ILE A 140 -1.67 11.90 -10.53
C ILE A 140 -2.20 10.93 -11.59
N GLN A 141 -1.65 10.96 -12.81
CA GLN A 141 -2.05 10.04 -13.87
C GLN A 141 -1.75 8.59 -13.50
N ALA A 142 -0.55 8.31 -12.97
CA ALA A 142 -0.16 6.99 -12.52
C ALA A 142 -1.08 6.47 -11.38
N HIS A 143 -1.42 7.32 -10.41
CA HIS A 143 -2.34 6.98 -9.33
C HIS A 143 -3.74 6.61 -9.83
N ASN A 144 -4.28 7.42 -10.75
CA ASN A 144 -5.59 7.19 -11.34
C ASN A 144 -5.63 5.92 -12.19
N LEU A 145 -4.60 5.71 -13.01
CA LEU A 145 -4.48 4.53 -13.87
C LEU A 145 -4.30 3.25 -13.04
N ALA A 146 -3.50 3.29 -11.98
CA ALA A 146 -3.35 2.16 -11.06
C ALA A 146 -4.67 1.81 -10.38
N ALA A 147 -5.40 2.80 -9.87
CA ALA A 147 -6.72 2.57 -9.28
C ALA A 147 -7.68 1.92 -10.27
N GLU A 148 -7.80 2.44 -11.49
CA GLU A 148 -8.62 1.86 -12.54
C GLU A 148 -8.19 0.43 -12.88
N TYR A 149 -6.88 0.19 -12.99
CA TYR A 149 -6.31 -1.11 -13.32
C TYR A 149 -6.69 -2.18 -12.29
N TRP A 150 -6.53 -1.88 -11.01
CA TRP A 150 -6.85 -2.81 -9.93
C TRP A 150 -8.34 -2.99 -9.74
N MET A 151 -9.12 -1.91 -9.78
CA MET A 151 -10.58 -1.97 -9.61
C MET A 151 -11.26 -2.71 -10.75
N ASN A 152 -10.69 -2.67 -11.96
CA ASN A 152 -11.17 -3.43 -13.12
C ASN A 152 -10.48 -4.79 -13.30
N ASN A 153 -9.75 -5.27 -12.30
CA ASN A 153 -9.16 -6.60 -12.28
C ASN A 153 -8.29 -6.88 -13.52
N ARG A 154 -7.45 -5.93 -13.94
CA ARG A 154 -6.69 -6.03 -15.21
C ARG A 154 -5.44 -6.90 -15.13
N TRP A 155 -4.98 -7.28 -13.94
CA TRP A 155 -3.82 -8.16 -13.82
C TRP A 155 -4.18 -9.60 -14.19
N GLU A 156 -3.60 -10.11 -15.27
CA GLU A 156 -3.97 -11.40 -15.87
C GLU A 156 -3.61 -12.62 -15.00
N GLU A 157 -2.52 -12.55 -14.25
CA GLU A 157 -2.03 -13.64 -13.38
C GLU A 157 -2.80 -13.77 -12.05
N ARG A 158 -3.77 -12.88 -11.80
CA ARG A 158 -4.56 -12.93 -10.56
C ARG A 158 -5.37 -14.23 -10.51
N ILE A 159 -5.52 -14.77 -9.30
CA ILE A 159 -6.49 -15.83 -8.98
C ILE A 159 -7.67 -15.29 -8.16
N HIS A 160 -7.53 -14.08 -7.62
CA HIS A 160 -8.55 -13.35 -6.88
C HIS A 160 -8.78 -11.97 -7.51
N ASN A 161 -10.02 -11.50 -7.49
CA ASN A 161 -10.37 -10.13 -7.86
C ASN A 161 -10.22 -9.18 -6.66
N ILE A 162 -10.25 -7.88 -6.91
CA ILE A 162 -10.08 -6.85 -5.88
C ILE A 162 -11.13 -6.94 -4.76
N ASP A 163 -12.33 -7.40 -5.05
CA ASP A 163 -13.39 -7.56 -4.05
C ASP A 163 -13.06 -8.64 -3.01
N TRP A 164 -12.40 -9.72 -3.41
CA TRP A 164 -11.88 -10.71 -2.46
C TRP A 164 -10.88 -10.08 -1.48
N LEU A 165 -10.00 -9.18 -1.94
CA LEU A 165 -9.03 -8.52 -1.07
C LEU A 165 -9.74 -7.61 -0.06
N VAL A 166 -10.75 -6.85 -0.51
CA VAL A 166 -11.58 -6.00 0.35
C VAL A 166 -12.32 -6.85 1.39
N GLU A 167 -12.93 -7.95 0.98
CA GLU A 167 -13.65 -8.90 1.87
C GLU A 167 -12.72 -9.53 2.90
N LYS A 168 -11.52 -9.96 2.50
CA LYS A 168 -10.52 -10.56 3.40
C LYS A 168 -10.14 -9.63 4.55
N PHE A 169 -10.09 -8.32 4.29
CA PHE A 169 -9.70 -7.32 5.29
C PHE A 169 -10.90 -6.58 5.90
N TRP A 170 -12.13 -6.89 5.46
CA TRP A 170 -13.32 -6.18 5.88
C TRP A 170 -13.51 -6.18 7.41
N PRO A 171 -13.99 -5.06 8.01
CA PRO A 171 -14.26 -3.76 7.39
C PRO A 171 -12.97 -3.01 7.05
N VAL A 172 -12.88 -2.45 5.85
CA VAL A 172 -11.74 -1.61 5.42
C VAL A 172 -12.15 -0.14 5.53
N PRO A 173 -11.41 0.72 6.25
CA PRO A 173 -11.77 2.12 6.36
C PRO A 173 -11.86 2.78 4.98
N THR A 174 -12.79 3.73 4.80
CA THR A 174 -13.15 4.40 3.53
C THR A 174 -13.88 3.56 2.49
N TRP A 175 -14.04 2.25 2.70
CA TRP A 175 -14.85 1.40 1.83
C TRP A 175 -16.26 1.27 2.40
N GLU A 176 -17.23 1.87 1.73
CA GLU A 176 -18.64 1.74 2.09
C GLU A 176 -19.18 0.35 1.73
N PRO A 177 -20.19 -0.19 2.43
CA PRO A 177 -20.78 -1.48 2.10
C PRO A 177 -21.26 -1.59 0.63
N ASN A 178 -21.66 -0.47 0.04
CA ASN A 178 -22.09 -0.37 -1.36
C ASN A 178 -20.99 0.15 -2.30
N TRP A 179 -19.71 0.02 -1.95
CA TRP A 179 -18.59 0.54 -2.76
C TRP A 179 -18.62 0.05 -4.22
N LYS A 180 -19.14 -1.15 -4.51
CA LYS A 180 -19.29 -1.69 -5.87
C LYS A 180 -20.22 -0.82 -6.72
N GLU A 181 -21.31 -0.34 -6.12
CA GLU A 181 -22.28 0.55 -6.77
C GLU A 181 -21.69 1.94 -6.97
N ILE A 182 -20.97 2.46 -5.97
CA ILE A 182 -20.25 3.73 -6.05
C ILE A 182 -19.24 3.69 -7.20
N TRP A 183 -18.40 2.65 -7.26
CA TRP A 183 -17.41 2.49 -8.34
C TRP A 183 -18.06 2.37 -9.73
N ALA A 184 -19.13 1.58 -9.83
CA ALA A 184 -19.87 1.43 -11.09
C ALA A 184 -20.50 2.76 -11.54
N SER A 185 -20.88 3.65 -10.62
CA SER A 185 -21.44 4.96 -10.97
C SER A 185 -20.45 5.87 -11.71
N TYR A 186 -19.14 5.70 -11.48
CA TYR A 186 -18.09 6.48 -12.14
C TYR A 186 -17.94 6.17 -13.65
N HIS A 187 -18.49 5.04 -14.10
CA HIS A 187 -18.36 4.57 -15.50
C HIS A 187 -19.66 4.72 -16.29
N LYS A 188 -20.72 5.25 -15.68
CA LYS A 188 -22.03 5.49 -16.30
C LYS A 188 -22.18 6.89 -16.91
N GLN A 189 -21.09 7.65 -17.01
CA GLN A 189 -21.06 9.01 -17.56
C GLN A 189 -20.38 9.03 -18.93
#